data_AF-A0AAE1KGL4-F1
#
_entry.id   AF-A0AAE1KGL4-F1
#
_cell.length_a   1.000
_cell.length_b   1.000
_cell.length_c   1.000
_cell.angle_alpha   90.00
_cell.angle_beta   90.00
_cell.angle_gamma   90.00
#
_symmetry.space_group_name_H-M   'P 1'
#
loop_
_entity.id
_entity.type
_entity.pdbx_description
1 polymer ?
#
loop_
_entity_poly.entity_id
_entity_poly.type
_entity_poly.pdbx_seq_one_letter_code
_entity_poly.pdbx_strand_id
1 'polypeptide(L)'
;MEPLGVNPHQVDVWSLPSWAECEPGTPPTLPPQPTPTHTSPPFPVNSIINKKICLWSGDITRLTADGIVHSTNETLNERSPNSDNLLAKAGPKLKNELYDNIKYCKTGEVVITDGYQLSTRHIIHTVGPRYNIKYHTAAETALHYCYRRTLEKAVEKRMKSIALCVINAVRRGYPPDQGAHIALRTVRRFLEHWGEQLERVVLVAESIDISIYQLLTPLYFPRSPREEQCACYLLPVDLGDDNGEPFIADRQIRIIDNPQHKYQEHYPLPPLEREEMRVLECDVTCSPSVVDILVVCVRPTRRLSLA
;
A
#
# COMPACT_ATOMS: atom_id res chain seq x y z
N MET A 1 6.67 18.75 -44.79
CA MET A 1 5.95 17.60 -44.21
C MET A 1 6.27 17.59 -42.73
N GLU A 2 5.35 18.04 -41.90
CA GLU A 2 5.44 17.81 -40.45
C GLU A 2 5.38 16.30 -40.22
N PRO A 3 6.25 15.70 -39.40
CA PRO A 3 6.19 14.27 -39.15
C PRO A 3 4.84 13.95 -38.50
N LEU A 4 4.12 13.01 -39.10
CA LEU A 4 2.81 12.57 -38.69
C LEU A 4 2.80 12.18 -37.20
N GLY A 5 1.97 12.87 -36.41
CA GLY A 5 1.34 12.27 -35.23
C GLY A 5 1.87 12.64 -33.84
N VAL A 6 2.92 13.46 -33.70
CA VAL A 6 3.32 13.93 -32.35
C VAL A 6 2.54 15.20 -32.02
N ASN A 7 1.54 15.07 -31.15
CA ASN A 7 0.85 16.24 -30.62
C ASN A 7 1.86 17.08 -29.82
N PRO A 8 2.14 18.35 -30.20
CA PRO A 8 3.19 19.17 -29.59
C PRO A 8 2.95 19.47 -28.09
N HIS A 9 1.81 19.07 -27.55
CA HIS A 9 1.47 19.22 -26.14
C HIS A 9 1.70 17.96 -25.30
N GLN A 10 2.14 16.83 -25.86
CA GLN A 10 2.48 15.64 -25.08
C GLN A 10 3.84 15.78 -24.37
N VAL A 11 3.97 15.11 -23.23
CA VAL A 11 5.17 15.09 -22.40
C VAL A 11 5.55 13.63 -22.16
N ASP A 12 6.72 13.23 -22.66
CA ASP A 12 7.23 11.88 -22.42
C ASP A 12 7.75 11.75 -20.98
N VAL A 13 7.31 10.73 -20.25
CA VAL A 13 7.73 10.49 -18.86
C VAL A 13 9.23 10.22 -18.73
N TRP A 14 9.87 9.74 -19.80
CA TRP A 14 11.31 9.48 -19.81
C TRP A 14 12.14 10.75 -20.02
N SER A 15 11.53 11.82 -20.50
CA SER A 15 12.17 13.14 -20.64
C SER A 15 12.15 13.95 -19.34
N LEU A 16 11.36 13.53 -18.35
CA LEU A 16 11.25 14.21 -17.07
C LEU A 16 12.50 13.92 -16.21
N PRO A 17 13.06 14.94 -15.52
CA PRO A 17 14.16 14.70 -14.60
C PRO A 17 13.69 13.80 -13.46
N SER A 18 14.51 12.80 -13.15
CA SER A 18 14.31 11.98 -11.96
C SER A 18 14.58 12.78 -10.70
N TRP A 19 14.03 12.34 -9.58
CA TRP A 19 14.26 12.95 -8.28
C TRP A 19 15.76 12.98 -7.91
N ALA A 20 16.51 11.96 -8.34
CA ALA A 20 17.96 11.92 -8.17
C ALA A 20 18.73 13.01 -8.96
N GLU A 21 18.17 13.51 -10.06
CA GLU A 21 18.78 14.54 -10.92
C GLU A 21 18.33 15.96 -10.54
N CYS A 22 17.21 16.08 -9.84
CA CYS A 22 16.73 17.38 -9.34
C CYS A 22 17.70 17.94 -8.29
N GLU A 23 18.02 19.23 -8.42
CA GLU A 23 18.84 19.92 -7.43
C GLU A 23 18.20 19.83 -6.03
N PRO A 24 19.00 19.60 -4.98
CA PRO A 24 18.51 19.70 -3.62
C PRO A 24 18.01 21.11 -3.34
N GLY A 25 16.73 21.24 -2.99
CA GLY A 25 16.20 22.51 -2.49
C GLY A 25 16.88 22.91 -1.19
N THR A 26 16.64 24.14 -0.74
CA THR A 26 17.12 24.60 0.57
C THR A 26 16.63 23.64 1.66
N PRO A 27 17.52 23.04 2.46
CA PRO A 27 17.12 22.13 3.51
C PRO A 27 16.15 22.84 4.46
N PRO A 28 15.04 22.20 4.86
CA PRO A 28 14.14 22.78 5.84
C PRO A 28 14.92 23.12 7.11
N THR A 29 14.71 24.32 7.64
CA THR A 29 15.32 24.75 8.89
C THR A 29 14.89 23.78 9.98
N LEU A 30 15.84 23.09 10.58
CA LEU A 30 15.54 22.22 11.71
C LEU A 30 14.93 23.07 12.83
N PRO A 31 13.87 22.58 13.49
CA PRO A 31 13.32 23.26 14.66
C PRO A 31 14.43 23.55 15.68
N PRO A 32 14.39 24.69 16.39
CA PRO A 32 15.39 25.02 17.39
C PRO A 32 15.28 24.04 18.56
N GLN A 33 16.08 22.97 18.49
CA GLN A 33 16.25 21.89 19.47
C GLN A 33 14.98 21.08 19.82
N PRO A 34 14.72 19.95 19.13
CA PRO A 34 13.99 18.84 19.72
C PRO A 34 14.81 17.54 19.73
N THR A 35 14.50 16.67 20.70
CA THR A 35 14.80 15.24 20.61
C THR A 35 14.29 14.71 19.26
N PRO A 36 15.08 13.91 18.52
CA PRO A 36 14.61 13.39 17.24
C PRO A 36 13.35 12.54 17.45
N THR A 37 12.37 12.69 16.57
CA THR A 37 11.15 11.86 16.54
C THR A 37 11.51 10.39 16.33
N HIS A 38 12.55 10.13 15.55
CA HIS A 38 13.06 8.80 15.23
C HIS A 38 14.54 8.68 15.61
N THR A 39 14.92 7.62 16.32
CA THR A 39 16.30 7.38 16.78
C THR A 39 17.27 7.05 15.64
N SER A 40 16.75 6.59 14.50
CA SER A 40 17.49 6.33 13.27
C SER A 40 16.70 6.82 12.06
N PRO A 41 17.36 7.14 10.92
CA PRO A 41 16.67 7.51 9.69
C PRO A 41 15.65 6.45 9.26
N PRO A 42 14.33 6.77 9.20
CA PRO A 42 13.32 5.77 8.89
C PRO A 42 13.38 5.27 7.44
N PHE A 43 13.86 6.13 6.53
CA PHE A 43 14.04 5.83 5.12
C PHE A 43 15.49 6.15 4.73
N PRO A 44 16.34 5.16 4.43
CA PRO A 44 17.71 5.43 4.01
C PRO A 44 17.77 5.94 2.56
N VAL A 45 18.87 6.59 2.18
CA VAL A 45 19.19 6.99 0.80
C VAL A 45 19.22 5.73 -0.05
N ASN A 46 18.42 5.73 -1.12
CA ASN A 46 18.42 4.68 -2.10
C ASN A 46 18.48 5.28 -3.50
N SER A 47 19.67 5.28 -4.10
CA SER A 47 19.88 5.87 -5.42
C SER A 47 19.07 5.19 -6.53
N ILE A 48 18.78 3.89 -6.39
CA ILE A 48 17.98 3.13 -7.37
C ILE A 48 16.53 3.60 -7.31
N ILE A 49 15.94 3.71 -6.12
CA ILE A 49 14.56 4.21 -5.95
C ILE A 49 14.46 5.69 -6.36
N ASN A 50 15.43 6.53 -5.97
CA ASN A 50 15.42 7.96 -6.31
C ASN A 50 15.47 8.19 -7.83
N LYS A 51 16.16 7.30 -8.58
CA LYS A 51 16.17 7.32 -10.05
C LYS A 51 14.84 6.93 -10.68
N LYS A 52 13.85 6.43 -9.94
CA LYS A 52 12.52 6.01 -10.41
C LYS A 52 11.41 7.01 -10.12
N ILE A 53 11.58 7.90 -9.14
CA ILE A 53 10.61 8.96 -8.83
C ILE A 53 10.82 10.17 -9.76
N CYS A 54 9.74 10.77 -10.24
CA CYS A 54 9.72 12.10 -10.84
C CYS A 54 8.66 12.92 -10.12
N LEU A 55 8.93 14.20 -9.89
CA LEU A 55 7.92 15.16 -9.44
C LEU A 55 7.64 16.10 -10.60
N TRP A 56 6.37 16.20 -11.00
CA TRP A 56 5.98 17.00 -12.16
C TRP A 56 4.70 17.77 -11.87
N SER A 57 4.62 18.98 -12.43
CA SER A 57 3.43 19.82 -12.31
C SER A 57 2.83 20.09 -13.67
N GLY A 58 1.55 19.74 -13.81
CA GLY A 58 0.79 19.94 -15.02
C GLY A 58 -0.30 18.89 -15.20
N ASP A 59 -0.97 19.00 -16.34
CA ASP A 59 -2.09 18.14 -16.69
C ASP A 59 -1.64 16.70 -16.99
N ILE A 60 -1.98 15.78 -16.10
CA ILE A 60 -1.63 14.35 -16.18
C ILE A 60 -2.01 13.69 -17.51
N THR A 61 -3.04 14.18 -18.20
CA THR A 61 -3.49 13.64 -19.50
C THR A 61 -2.51 13.91 -20.64
N ARG A 62 -1.53 14.80 -20.43
CA ARG A 62 -0.46 15.11 -21.39
C ARG A 62 0.70 14.12 -21.30
N LEU A 63 0.78 13.33 -20.23
CA LEU A 63 1.88 12.40 -20.03
C LEU A 63 1.72 11.16 -20.92
N THR A 64 2.80 10.79 -21.59
CA THR A 64 2.91 9.50 -22.29
C THR A 64 3.51 8.48 -21.34
N ALA A 65 2.66 7.86 -20.53
CA ALA A 65 3.00 6.82 -19.56
C ALA A 65 2.29 5.50 -19.92
N ASP A 66 2.66 4.38 -19.29
CA ASP A 66 1.89 3.15 -19.45
C ASP A 66 0.54 3.21 -18.73
N GLY A 67 0.52 3.83 -17.55
CA GLY A 67 -0.69 4.08 -16.79
C GLY A 67 -0.74 5.50 -16.24
N ILE A 68 -1.94 6.09 -16.23
CA ILE A 68 -2.22 7.31 -15.47
C ILE A 68 -3.34 7.05 -14.47
N VAL A 69 -3.32 7.77 -13.35
CA VAL A 69 -4.36 7.67 -12.32
C VAL A 69 -5.44 8.72 -12.51
N HIS A 70 -6.69 8.29 -12.40
CA HIS A 70 -7.86 9.14 -12.35
C HIS A 70 -8.54 9.03 -10.97
N SER A 71 -8.36 10.04 -10.12
CA SER A 71 -9.13 10.16 -8.87
C SER A 71 -10.56 10.63 -9.18
N THR A 72 -11.54 9.81 -8.82
CA THR A 72 -12.97 10.05 -9.11
C THR A 72 -13.88 9.74 -7.91
N ASN A 73 -15.21 9.75 -8.08
CA ASN A 73 -16.22 9.35 -7.09
C ASN A 73 -16.67 7.90 -7.28
N GLU A 74 -17.46 7.41 -6.32
CA GLU A 74 -17.92 6.02 -6.25
C GLU A 74 -18.72 5.59 -7.49
N THR A 75 -19.39 6.53 -8.15
CA THR A 75 -20.20 6.32 -9.35
C THR A 75 -19.46 6.65 -10.65
N LEU A 76 -18.14 6.89 -10.58
CA LEU A 76 -17.23 7.16 -11.71
C LEU A 76 -17.64 8.34 -12.62
N ASN A 77 -18.52 9.22 -12.14
CA ASN A 77 -19.14 10.31 -12.91
C ASN A 77 -18.86 11.69 -12.32
N GLU A 78 -17.77 11.79 -11.56
CA GLU A 78 -17.43 12.98 -10.81
C GLU A 78 -17.24 14.21 -11.71
N ARG A 79 -17.83 15.33 -11.31
CA ARG A 79 -17.69 16.61 -11.99
C ARG A 79 -16.59 17.43 -11.32
N SER A 80 -15.46 17.54 -12.01
CA SER A 80 -14.35 18.39 -11.62
C SER A 80 -13.48 18.70 -12.81
N PRO A 81 -12.70 19.80 -12.77
CA PRO A 81 -11.79 20.15 -13.85
C PRO A 81 -10.93 18.97 -14.32
N ASN A 82 -10.35 18.19 -13.40
CA ASN A 82 -9.49 17.06 -13.74
C ASN A 82 -10.26 15.90 -14.40
N SER A 83 -11.38 15.48 -13.81
CA SER A 83 -12.22 14.41 -14.37
C SER A 83 -12.85 14.81 -15.71
N ASP A 84 -13.37 16.03 -15.82
CA ASP A 84 -14.00 16.52 -17.05
C ASP A 84 -12.95 16.65 -18.17
N ASN A 85 -11.74 17.14 -17.87
CA ASN A 85 -10.62 17.20 -18.82
C ASN A 85 -10.16 15.81 -19.27
N LEU A 86 -9.98 14.86 -18.34
CA LEU A 86 -9.58 13.49 -18.66
C LEU A 86 -10.63 12.79 -19.53
N LEU A 87 -11.90 12.87 -19.15
CA LEU A 87 -12.99 12.26 -19.92
C LEU A 87 -13.18 12.94 -21.29
N ALA A 88 -12.92 14.24 -21.41
CA ALA A 88 -12.96 14.95 -22.69
C ALA A 88 -11.84 14.48 -23.62
N LYS A 89 -10.61 14.32 -23.10
CA LYS A 89 -9.44 13.91 -23.90
C LYS A 89 -9.37 12.42 -24.20
N ALA A 90 -9.88 11.56 -23.32
CA ALA A 90 -9.96 10.11 -23.58
C ALA A 90 -11.10 9.76 -24.56
N GLY A 91 -12.08 10.65 -24.70
CA GLY A 91 -13.19 10.51 -25.65
C GLY A 91 -14.40 9.75 -25.09
N PRO A 92 -15.50 9.68 -25.87
CA PRO A 92 -16.78 9.16 -25.40
C PRO A 92 -16.78 7.67 -25.06
N LYS A 93 -15.86 6.88 -25.65
CA LYS A 93 -15.77 5.44 -25.37
C LYS A 93 -15.44 5.15 -23.90
N LEU A 94 -14.56 5.96 -23.28
CA LEU A 94 -14.25 5.85 -21.86
C LEU A 94 -15.49 6.09 -21.00
N LYS A 95 -16.28 7.13 -21.33
CA LYS A 95 -17.53 7.42 -20.59
C LYS A 95 -18.50 6.25 -20.66
N ASN A 96 -18.67 5.66 -21.83
CA ASN A 96 -19.56 4.50 -22.00
C ASN A 96 -19.08 3.29 -21.19
N GLU A 97 -17.77 2.97 -21.20
CA GLU A 97 -17.26 1.87 -20.37
C GLU A 97 -17.46 2.13 -18.88
N LEU A 98 -17.18 3.34 -18.40
CA LEU A 98 -17.36 3.70 -17.00
C LEU A 98 -18.82 3.63 -16.56
N TYR A 99 -19.76 4.13 -17.38
CA TYR A 99 -21.17 4.25 -17.02
C TYR A 99 -22.01 3.01 -17.34
N ASP A 100 -21.69 2.27 -18.39
CA ASP A 100 -22.50 1.15 -18.85
C ASP A 100 -21.96 -0.20 -18.35
N ASN A 101 -20.64 -0.32 -18.19
CA ASN A 101 -19.99 -1.59 -17.81
C ASN A 101 -19.56 -1.60 -16.35
N ILE A 102 -18.75 -0.62 -15.90
CA ILE A 102 -18.14 -0.66 -14.56
C ILE A 102 -19.11 -0.16 -13.48
N LYS A 103 -19.75 0.99 -13.69
CA LYS A 103 -20.78 1.65 -12.84
C LYS A 103 -20.36 2.08 -11.45
N TYR A 104 -19.44 1.37 -10.80
CA TYR A 104 -19.15 1.57 -9.39
C TYR A 104 -17.72 1.18 -9.00
N CYS A 105 -17.12 1.96 -8.11
CA CYS A 105 -15.84 1.68 -7.47
C CYS A 105 -15.92 2.12 -6.01
N LYS A 106 -15.59 1.25 -5.05
CA LYS A 106 -15.62 1.66 -3.63
C LYS A 106 -14.45 2.59 -3.32
N THR A 107 -14.62 3.38 -2.27
CA THR A 107 -13.54 4.15 -1.65
C THR A 107 -12.38 3.23 -1.27
N GLY A 108 -11.16 3.58 -1.70
CA GLY A 108 -9.97 2.75 -1.50
C GLY A 108 -9.83 1.59 -2.50
N GLU A 109 -10.79 1.32 -3.37
CA GLU A 109 -10.67 0.37 -4.47
C GLU A 109 -10.22 1.05 -5.77
N VAL A 110 -9.82 0.21 -6.74
CA VAL A 110 -9.35 0.65 -8.05
C VAL A 110 -10.01 -0.17 -9.15
N VAL A 111 -10.31 0.47 -10.27
CA VAL A 111 -10.77 -0.16 -11.52
C VAL A 111 -9.91 0.33 -12.67
N ILE A 112 -9.75 -0.47 -13.72
CA ILE A 112 -8.85 -0.17 -14.83
C ILE A 112 -9.61 -0.19 -16.15
N THR A 113 -9.28 0.77 -17.01
CA THR A 113 -9.75 0.84 -18.40
C THR A 113 -8.56 1.01 -19.35
N ASP A 114 -8.82 0.93 -20.64
CA ASP A 114 -7.86 1.36 -21.65
C ASP A 114 -7.72 2.90 -21.67
N GLY A 115 -6.64 3.39 -22.25
CA GLY A 115 -6.35 4.83 -22.39
C GLY A 115 -7.17 5.55 -23.48
N TYR A 116 -7.80 4.81 -24.38
CA TYR A 116 -8.62 5.33 -25.47
C TYR A 116 -7.88 6.35 -26.36
N GLN A 117 -8.30 7.61 -26.38
CA GLN A 117 -7.70 8.67 -27.20
C GLN A 117 -6.50 9.34 -26.52
N LEU A 118 -6.17 8.97 -25.27
CA LEU A 118 -4.97 9.44 -24.60
C LEU A 118 -3.71 8.72 -25.10
N SER A 119 -2.54 9.32 -24.87
CA SER A 119 -1.23 8.72 -25.12
C SER A 119 -0.84 7.62 -24.13
N THR A 120 -1.66 7.38 -23.11
CA THR A 120 -1.45 6.32 -22.12
C THR A 120 -2.04 4.99 -22.58
N ARG A 121 -1.47 3.86 -22.15
CA ARG A 121 -2.04 2.54 -22.44
C ARG A 121 -3.27 2.26 -21.58
N HIS A 122 -3.20 2.63 -20.30
CA HIS A 122 -4.25 2.36 -19.32
C HIS A 122 -4.58 3.58 -18.47
N ILE A 123 -5.81 3.60 -17.95
CA ILE A 123 -6.26 4.54 -16.93
C ILE A 123 -6.68 3.74 -15.71
N ILE A 124 -6.09 4.06 -14.55
CA ILE A 124 -6.43 3.45 -13.27
C ILE A 124 -7.32 4.43 -12.51
N HIS A 125 -8.58 4.09 -12.38
CA HIS A 125 -9.57 4.87 -11.66
C HIS A 125 -9.59 4.45 -10.20
N THR A 126 -9.54 5.42 -9.30
CA THR A 126 -9.55 5.19 -7.85
C THR A 126 -10.44 6.20 -7.16
N VAL A 127 -10.99 5.83 -6.01
CA VAL A 127 -11.89 6.70 -5.24
C VAL A 127 -11.26 7.05 -3.90
N GLY A 128 -10.80 8.29 -3.79
CA GLY A 128 -10.25 8.82 -2.54
C GLY A 128 -11.32 9.01 -1.46
N PRO A 129 -10.98 8.91 -0.17
CA PRO A 129 -11.93 9.08 0.93
C PRO A 129 -12.44 10.52 1.05
N ARG A 130 -13.67 10.67 1.54
CA ARG A 130 -14.15 11.96 2.07
C ARG A 130 -13.64 12.09 3.49
N TYR A 131 -12.85 13.14 3.75
CA TYR A 131 -12.22 13.32 5.04
C TYR A 131 -13.21 13.88 6.05
N ASN A 132 -13.22 13.27 7.23
CA ASN A 132 -13.92 13.76 8.41
C ASN A 132 -13.06 13.42 9.61
N ILE A 133 -12.84 14.39 10.50
CA ILE A 133 -11.99 14.21 11.69
C ILE A 133 -12.45 13.03 12.56
N LYS A 134 -13.77 12.75 12.60
CA LYS A 134 -14.33 11.61 13.34
C LYS A 134 -13.94 10.25 12.76
N TYR A 135 -13.60 10.20 11.48
CA TYR A 135 -13.26 8.99 10.74
C TYR A 135 -11.86 9.07 10.13
N HIS A 136 -10.95 9.83 10.75
CA HIS A 136 -9.61 10.09 10.23
C HIS A 136 -8.86 8.77 9.93
N THR A 137 -8.84 7.81 10.85
CA THR A 137 -8.16 6.52 10.67
C THR A 137 -8.69 5.73 9.46
N ALA A 138 -10.01 5.75 9.24
CA ALA A 138 -10.63 5.09 8.10
C ALA A 138 -10.28 5.81 6.78
N ALA A 139 -10.21 7.15 6.81
CA ALA A 139 -9.76 7.93 5.67
C ALA A 139 -8.29 7.67 5.34
N GLU A 140 -7.40 7.62 6.34
CA GLU A 140 -5.98 7.30 6.13
C GLU A 140 -5.79 5.92 5.51
N THR A 141 -6.48 4.92 6.06
CA THR A 141 -6.48 3.55 5.53
C THR A 141 -6.96 3.50 4.09
N ALA A 142 -8.08 4.15 3.78
CA ALA A 142 -8.64 4.18 2.43
C ALA A 142 -7.71 4.89 1.44
N LEU A 143 -7.09 6.00 1.83
CA LEU A 143 -6.14 6.72 0.98
C LEU A 143 -4.89 5.89 0.71
N HIS A 144 -4.36 5.21 1.74
CA HIS A 144 -3.28 4.24 1.56
C HIS A 144 -3.64 3.17 0.53
N TYR A 145 -4.83 2.54 0.65
CA TYR A 145 -5.26 1.52 -0.30
C TYR A 145 -5.46 2.05 -1.73
N CYS A 146 -5.85 3.32 -1.91
CA CYS A 146 -5.91 3.93 -3.24
C CYS A 146 -4.54 3.88 -3.93
N TYR A 147 -3.48 4.34 -3.25
CA TYR A 147 -2.13 4.32 -3.82
C TYR A 147 -1.59 2.89 -3.94
N ARG A 148 -1.75 2.07 -2.90
CA ARG A 148 -1.23 0.71 -2.86
C ARG A 148 -1.80 -0.14 -3.99
N ARG A 149 -3.13 -0.20 -4.12
CA ARG A 149 -3.80 -1.02 -5.14
C ARG A 149 -3.58 -0.49 -6.55
N THR A 150 -3.42 0.83 -6.70
CA THR A 150 -3.04 1.43 -7.98
C THR A 150 -1.68 0.90 -8.45
N LEU A 151 -0.68 0.88 -7.56
CA LEU A 151 0.65 0.36 -7.87
C LEU A 151 0.64 -1.15 -8.12
N GLU A 152 -0.15 -1.92 -7.35
CA GLU A 152 -0.37 -3.34 -7.59
C GLU A 152 -0.95 -3.59 -8.99
N LYS A 153 -1.96 -2.82 -9.41
CA LYS A 153 -2.53 -2.93 -10.76
C LYS A 153 -1.53 -2.57 -11.86
N ALA A 154 -0.66 -1.59 -11.61
CA ALA A 154 0.41 -1.24 -12.54
C ALA A 154 1.35 -2.43 -12.75
N VAL A 155 1.75 -3.09 -11.66
CA VAL A 155 2.57 -4.29 -11.67
C VAL A 155 1.87 -5.47 -12.35
N GLU A 156 0.61 -5.76 -11.99
CA GLU A 156 -0.19 -6.84 -12.60
C GLU A 156 -0.30 -6.69 -14.13
N LYS A 157 -0.41 -5.44 -14.61
CA LYS A 157 -0.50 -5.12 -16.04
C LYS A 157 0.86 -4.95 -16.72
N ARG A 158 1.97 -5.19 -16.00
CA ARG A 158 3.35 -5.06 -16.49
C ARG A 158 3.62 -3.67 -17.08
N MET A 159 3.09 -2.64 -16.40
CA MET A 159 3.42 -1.25 -16.70
C MET A 159 4.83 -0.95 -16.20
N LYS A 160 5.65 -0.32 -17.03
CA LYS A 160 6.97 0.18 -16.64
C LYS A 160 6.88 1.58 -16.03
N SER A 161 5.91 2.39 -16.47
CA SER A 161 5.72 3.76 -16.01
C SER A 161 4.30 4.04 -15.54
N ILE A 162 4.16 4.73 -14.41
CA ILE A 162 2.86 5.17 -13.90
C ILE A 162 2.90 6.63 -13.44
N ALA A 163 1.89 7.41 -13.82
CA ALA A 163 1.67 8.76 -13.31
C ALA A 163 0.55 8.76 -12.25
N LEU A 164 0.87 9.20 -11.04
CA LEU A 164 -0.03 9.29 -9.89
C LEU A 164 -0.47 10.75 -9.70
N CYS A 165 -1.76 11.03 -9.82
CA CYS A 165 -2.31 12.34 -9.41
C CYS A 165 -2.45 12.42 -7.88
N VAL A 166 -2.60 13.62 -7.34
CA VAL A 166 -3.00 13.83 -5.93
C VAL A 166 -4.42 13.30 -5.71
N ILE A 167 -4.54 12.14 -5.06
CA ILE A 167 -5.84 11.47 -4.82
C ILE A 167 -6.63 12.18 -3.71
N ASN A 168 -5.93 12.73 -2.72
CA ASN A 168 -6.45 13.47 -1.57
C ASN A 168 -6.87 14.91 -1.93
N ALA A 169 -7.78 15.05 -2.89
CA ALA A 169 -8.19 16.36 -3.39
C ALA A 169 -8.82 17.26 -2.31
N VAL A 170 -8.50 18.56 -2.35
CA VAL A 170 -9.00 19.60 -1.41
C VAL A 170 -10.53 19.57 -1.27
N ARG A 171 -11.26 19.33 -2.36
CA ARG A 171 -12.74 19.21 -2.35
C ARG A 171 -13.28 18.11 -1.43
N ARG A 172 -12.47 17.09 -1.10
CA ARG A 172 -12.83 16.01 -0.18
C ARG A 172 -12.44 16.33 1.27
N GLY A 173 -11.94 17.53 1.52
CA GLY A 173 -11.60 18.04 2.86
C GLY A 173 -10.35 17.42 3.47
N TYR A 174 -9.57 16.64 2.70
CA TYR A 174 -8.39 15.95 3.22
C TYR A 174 -7.25 16.97 3.41
N PRO A 175 -6.60 17.03 4.59
CA PRO A 175 -5.44 17.90 4.80
C PRO A 175 -4.33 17.57 3.79
N PRO A 176 -3.91 18.52 2.92
CA PRO A 176 -2.99 18.23 1.83
C PRO A 176 -1.64 17.63 2.27
N ASP A 177 -1.12 18.12 3.39
CA ASP A 177 0.12 17.66 4.04
C ASP A 177 -0.01 16.20 4.53
N GLN A 178 -1.07 15.88 5.27
CA GLN A 178 -1.31 14.52 5.76
C GLN A 178 -1.51 13.52 4.61
N GLY A 179 -2.24 13.93 3.57
CA GLY A 179 -2.43 13.10 2.38
C GLY A 179 -1.12 12.85 1.61
N ALA A 180 -0.26 13.86 1.51
CA ALA A 180 1.06 13.73 0.87
C ALA A 180 2.00 12.80 1.66
N HIS A 181 1.98 12.85 2.99
CA HIS A 181 2.71 11.87 3.82
C HIS A 181 2.28 10.43 3.50
N ILE A 182 0.98 10.15 3.41
CA ILE A 182 0.46 8.81 3.09
C ILE A 182 0.86 8.38 1.68
N ALA A 183 0.75 9.29 0.70
CA ALA A 183 1.13 9.03 -0.69
C ALA A 183 2.62 8.65 -0.80
N LEU A 184 3.50 9.50 -0.29
CA LEU A 184 4.95 9.33 -0.38
C LEU A 184 5.43 8.07 0.34
N ARG A 185 4.90 7.84 1.55
CA ARG A 185 5.20 6.65 2.35
C ARG A 185 4.80 5.36 1.66
N THR A 186 3.58 5.32 1.12
CA THR A 186 3.04 4.15 0.42
C THR A 186 3.86 3.86 -0.84
N VAL A 187 4.19 4.89 -1.64
CA VAL A 187 5.02 4.75 -2.84
C VAL A 187 6.44 4.29 -2.46
N ARG A 188 7.04 4.87 -1.41
CA ARG A 188 8.38 4.51 -0.94
C ARG A 188 8.44 3.03 -0.53
N ARG A 189 7.56 2.59 0.35
CA ARG A 189 7.47 1.18 0.80
C ARG A 189 7.18 0.24 -0.37
N PHE A 190 6.28 0.61 -1.26
CA PHE A 190 5.99 -0.20 -2.44
C PHE A 190 7.24 -0.42 -3.31
N LEU A 191 8.02 0.64 -3.56
CA LEU A 191 9.24 0.54 -4.38
C LEU A 191 10.38 -0.19 -3.68
N GLU A 192 10.40 -0.27 -2.35
CA GLU A 192 11.35 -1.12 -1.61
C GLU A 192 11.11 -2.61 -1.87
N HIS A 193 9.84 -3.03 -1.97
CA HIS A 193 9.48 -4.44 -2.17
C HIS A 193 9.34 -4.84 -3.63
N TRP A 194 8.75 -3.97 -4.46
CA TRP A 194 8.32 -4.25 -5.83
C TRP A 194 9.01 -3.35 -6.85
N GLY A 195 10.03 -2.61 -6.43
CA GLY A 195 10.70 -1.61 -7.25
C GLY A 195 11.18 -2.15 -8.57
N GLU A 196 11.70 -3.38 -8.66
CA GLU A 196 12.20 -3.97 -9.91
C GLU A 196 11.17 -4.03 -11.04
N GLN A 197 9.88 -4.05 -10.71
CA GLN A 197 8.80 -4.19 -11.69
C GLN A 197 8.30 -2.83 -12.22
N LEU A 198 8.72 -1.73 -11.61
CA LEU A 198 8.43 -0.37 -12.04
C LEU A 198 9.72 0.38 -12.35
N GLU A 199 9.78 1.01 -13.52
CA GLU A 199 10.94 1.80 -13.96
C GLU A 199 10.74 3.30 -13.68
N ARG A 200 9.49 3.78 -13.70
CA ARG A 200 9.17 5.21 -13.52
C ARG A 200 7.86 5.41 -12.76
N VAL A 201 7.89 6.21 -11.71
CA VAL A 201 6.71 6.70 -10.98
C VAL A 201 6.73 8.23 -11.02
N VAL A 202 5.74 8.83 -11.67
CA VAL A 202 5.60 10.29 -11.77
C VAL A 202 4.54 10.75 -10.78
N LEU A 203 4.93 11.53 -9.78
CA LEU A 203 4.02 12.22 -8.86
C LEU A 203 3.57 13.52 -9.54
N VAL A 204 2.30 13.60 -9.88
CA VAL A 204 1.70 14.74 -10.58
C VAL A 204 0.92 15.58 -9.59
N ALA A 205 1.44 16.77 -9.28
CA ALA A 205 0.86 17.70 -8.33
C ALA A 205 0.75 19.12 -8.92
N GLU A 206 -0.33 19.83 -8.62
CA GLU A 206 -0.58 21.18 -9.12
C GLU A 206 -0.75 22.17 -7.96
N SER A 207 -0.58 23.47 -8.23
CA SER A 207 -0.86 24.56 -7.29
C SER A 207 -0.15 24.41 -5.93
N ILE A 208 -0.87 24.32 -4.81
CA ILE A 208 -0.28 24.22 -3.47
C ILE A 208 0.35 22.83 -3.21
N ASP A 209 -0.17 21.79 -3.88
CA ASP A 209 0.29 20.43 -3.63
C ASP A 209 1.74 20.25 -4.09
N ILE A 210 2.15 20.88 -5.21
CA ILE A 210 3.53 20.74 -5.70
C ILE A 210 4.56 21.19 -4.65
N SER A 211 4.30 22.29 -3.94
CA SER A 211 5.18 22.81 -2.89
C SER A 211 5.24 21.86 -1.69
N ILE A 212 4.11 21.24 -1.33
CA ILE A 212 4.05 20.23 -0.26
C ILE A 212 4.88 19.01 -0.65
N TYR A 213 4.70 18.49 -1.87
CA TYR A 213 5.49 17.37 -2.35
C TYR A 213 6.97 17.72 -2.47
N GLN A 214 7.35 18.92 -2.90
CA GLN A 214 8.75 19.38 -2.93
C GLN A 214 9.38 19.39 -1.53
N LEU A 215 8.61 19.79 -0.50
CA LEU A 215 9.07 19.82 0.89
C LEU A 215 9.18 18.43 1.51
N LEU A 216 8.22 17.54 1.24
CA LEU A 216 8.12 16.24 1.91
C LEU A 216 8.88 15.12 1.19
N THR A 217 9.05 15.18 -0.13
CA THR A 217 9.76 14.13 -0.90
C THR A 217 11.18 13.86 -0.37
N PRO A 218 12.01 14.87 0.01
CA PRO A 218 13.31 14.63 0.64
C PRO A 218 13.27 13.76 1.90
N LEU A 219 12.16 13.75 2.64
CA LEU A 219 12.03 13.00 3.90
C LEU A 219 11.78 11.50 3.66
N TYR A 220 11.13 11.16 2.54
CA TYR A 220 10.82 9.77 2.15
C TYR A 220 11.80 9.21 1.11
N PHE A 221 12.37 10.07 0.29
CA PHE A 221 13.33 9.76 -0.77
C PHE A 221 14.58 10.62 -0.60
N PRO A 222 15.31 10.47 0.51
CA PRO A 222 16.50 11.28 0.74
C PRO A 222 17.56 10.98 -0.32
N ARG A 223 18.24 12.03 -0.77
CA ARG A 223 19.33 12.03 -1.76
C ARG A 223 20.69 12.20 -1.10
N SER A 224 20.72 12.65 0.16
CA SER A 224 21.95 12.86 0.92
C SER A 224 21.79 12.48 2.40
N PRO A 225 22.89 12.21 3.12
CA PRO A 225 22.85 11.95 4.56
C PRO A 225 22.22 13.09 5.38
N ARG A 226 22.29 14.32 4.88
CA ARG A 226 21.64 15.47 5.51
C ARG A 226 20.12 15.36 5.45
N GLU A 227 19.56 14.96 4.30
CA GLU A 227 18.12 14.76 4.15
C GLU A 227 17.62 13.58 5.01
N GLU A 228 18.39 12.48 5.09
CA GLU A 228 18.12 11.38 6.04
C GLU A 228 18.07 11.87 7.49
N GLN A 229 19.03 12.70 7.88
CA GLN A 229 19.07 13.25 9.23
C GLN A 229 17.87 14.17 9.48
N CYS A 230 17.51 15.03 8.53
CA CYS A 230 16.30 15.87 8.63
C CYS A 230 15.03 15.02 8.80
N ALA A 231 14.93 13.88 8.12
CA ALA A 231 13.79 12.97 8.23
C ALA A 231 13.57 12.47 9.67
N CYS A 232 14.62 12.33 10.47
CA CYS A 232 14.52 11.92 11.87
C CYS A 232 13.75 12.91 12.75
N TYR A 233 13.73 14.19 12.36
CA TYR A 233 13.07 15.27 13.12
C TYR A 233 11.72 15.66 12.52
N LEU A 234 11.60 15.62 11.18
CA LEU A 234 10.48 16.21 10.46
C LEU A 234 9.40 15.20 10.05
N LEU A 235 9.70 13.91 10.04
CA LEU A 235 8.69 12.89 9.79
C LEU A 235 7.74 12.74 11.00
N PRO A 236 6.46 12.42 10.76
CA PRO A 236 5.52 12.12 11.83
C PRO A 236 5.95 10.85 12.59
N VAL A 237 5.41 10.68 13.81
CA VAL A 237 5.67 9.51 14.66
C VAL A 237 5.19 8.23 13.97
N ASP A 238 3.96 8.25 13.41
CA ASP A 238 3.42 7.11 12.68
C ASP A 238 3.92 7.09 11.23
N LEU A 239 4.69 6.05 10.90
CA LEU A 239 5.18 5.77 9.56
C LEU A 239 4.54 4.53 8.93
N GLY A 240 3.43 4.05 9.51
CA GLY A 240 2.79 2.83 9.08
C GLY A 240 3.69 1.60 9.18
N ASP A 241 3.15 0.47 8.73
CA ASP A 241 3.87 -0.80 8.69
C ASP A 241 4.86 -0.89 7.51
N ASP A 242 5.40 -2.09 7.27
CA ASP A 242 6.34 -2.36 6.16
C ASP A 242 5.70 -2.17 4.77
N ASN A 243 4.38 -2.11 4.67
CA ASN A 243 3.65 -1.78 3.45
C ASN A 243 3.25 -0.30 3.38
N GLY A 244 3.42 0.44 4.48
CA GLY A 244 3.02 1.84 4.66
C GLY A 244 1.57 2.01 5.14
N GLU A 245 0.88 0.91 5.48
CA GLU A 245 -0.49 0.95 6.02
C GLU A 245 -0.45 1.61 7.41
N PRO A 246 -1.33 2.59 7.71
CA PRO A 246 -1.35 3.26 9.01
C PRO A 246 -1.56 2.28 10.18
N PHE A 247 -0.88 2.50 11.30
CA PHE A 247 -1.09 1.69 12.50
C PHE A 247 -2.42 2.06 13.19
N ILE A 248 -3.30 1.06 13.36
CA ILE A 248 -4.58 1.23 14.05
C ILE A 248 -4.52 0.44 15.37
N ALA A 249 -4.38 1.16 16.49
CA ALA A 249 -4.30 0.54 17.81
C ALA A 249 -5.49 -0.40 18.11
N ASP A 250 -6.69 -0.04 17.64
CA ASP A 250 -7.93 -0.80 17.88
C ASP A 250 -8.07 -2.10 17.05
N ARG A 251 -7.17 -2.37 16.07
CA ARG A 251 -7.17 -3.62 15.29
C ARG A 251 -6.28 -4.71 15.87
N GLN A 252 -5.59 -4.45 16.98
CA GLN A 252 -4.93 -5.51 17.73
C GLN A 252 -6.01 -6.38 18.39
N ILE A 253 -6.36 -7.50 17.73
CA ILE A 253 -7.09 -8.58 18.39
C ILE A 253 -6.25 -8.97 19.60
N ARG A 254 -6.67 -8.55 20.80
CA ARG A 254 -6.27 -9.24 22.02
C ARG A 254 -6.84 -10.64 21.84
N ILE A 255 -6.00 -11.59 21.46
CA ILE A 255 -6.32 -13.01 21.65
C ILE A 255 -6.34 -13.19 23.16
N ILE A 256 -7.47 -12.83 23.77
CA ILE A 256 -7.82 -13.30 25.09
C ILE A 256 -8.26 -14.73 24.81
N ASP A 257 -7.49 -15.71 25.28
CA ASP A 257 -7.93 -17.10 25.30
C ASP A 257 -9.36 -17.12 25.84
N ASN A 258 -10.31 -17.50 24.98
CA ASN A 258 -11.72 -17.52 25.35
C ASN A 258 -11.90 -18.61 26.43
N PRO A 259 -12.18 -18.27 27.70
CA PRO A 259 -12.23 -19.26 28.79
C PRO A 259 -13.40 -20.24 28.64
N GLN A 260 -14.30 -20.01 27.69
CA GLN A 260 -15.56 -20.72 27.54
C GLN A 260 -15.55 -21.84 26.49
N HIS A 261 -14.46 -22.05 25.75
CA HIS A 261 -14.32 -23.21 24.84
C HIS A 261 -13.63 -24.40 25.53
N LYS A 262 -14.30 -24.97 26.52
CA LYS A 262 -14.12 -26.37 26.94
C LYS A 262 -15.50 -27.02 27.07
N TYR A 263 -16.13 -27.32 25.94
CA TYR A 263 -17.22 -28.29 25.89
C TYR A 263 -16.70 -29.52 25.15
N GLN A 264 -16.47 -30.60 25.90
CA GLN A 264 -16.34 -31.95 25.34
C GLN A 264 -17.75 -32.52 25.21
N GLU A 265 -18.21 -32.75 23.98
CA GLU A 265 -19.33 -33.65 23.72
C GLU A 265 -18.86 -35.10 23.91
N HIS A 266 -19.44 -35.80 24.89
CA HIS A 266 -19.31 -37.24 25.03
C HIS A 266 -20.36 -37.93 24.15
N TYR A 267 -19.92 -38.59 23.08
CA TYR A 267 -20.68 -39.69 22.47
C TYR A 267 -20.13 -41.02 22.99
N PRO A 268 -20.98 -41.95 23.46
CA PRO A 268 -20.52 -43.28 23.87
C PRO A 268 -20.29 -44.17 22.64
N LEU A 269 -19.13 -44.83 22.59
CA LEU A 269 -18.79 -45.86 21.61
C LEU A 269 -19.53 -47.18 21.91
N PRO A 270 -19.99 -47.92 20.89
CA PRO A 270 -20.61 -49.24 21.09
C PRO A 270 -19.56 -50.35 21.34
N PRO A 271 -19.95 -51.51 21.89
CA PRO A 271 -19.03 -52.57 22.27
C PRO A 271 -18.50 -53.33 21.04
N LEU A 272 -17.19 -53.61 21.04
CA LEU A 272 -16.53 -54.48 20.06
C LEU A 272 -16.59 -55.93 20.55
N GLU A 273 -17.36 -56.77 19.86
CA GLU A 273 -17.11 -58.21 19.79
C GLU A 273 -16.14 -58.48 18.62
N ARG A 274 -15.12 -59.32 18.84
CA ARG A 274 -14.85 -60.51 17.99
C ARG A 274 -13.60 -61.28 18.45
N GLU A 275 -13.87 -62.56 18.67
CA GLU A 275 -13.14 -63.80 18.42
C GLU A 275 -11.63 -63.81 18.11
N GLU A 276 -11.06 -64.86 18.68
CA GLU A 276 -9.71 -65.40 18.70
C GLU A 276 -8.93 -65.40 17.38
N MET A 277 -7.61 -65.17 17.47
CA MET A 277 -6.68 -65.91 16.63
C MET A 277 -5.31 -66.16 17.31
N ARG A 278 -5.11 -67.46 17.57
CA ARG A 278 -3.94 -68.30 17.85
C ARG A 278 -2.54 -67.68 17.91
N VAL A 279 -1.85 -68.10 18.98
CA VAL A 279 -0.40 -68.10 19.19
C VAL A 279 0.29 -69.04 18.20
N LEU A 280 1.43 -68.61 17.65
CA LEU A 280 2.50 -69.50 17.19
C LEU A 280 3.86 -68.81 17.41
N GLU A 281 4.73 -69.55 18.08
CA GLU A 281 6.06 -69.19 18.57
C GLU A 281 7.08 -69.00 17.44
N CYS A 282 8.07 -68.13 17.66
CA CYS A 282 9.46 -68.47 17.35
C CYS A 282 10.41 -67.64 18.22
N ASP A 283 11.41 -68.35 18.72
CA ASP A 283 12.21 -68.01 19.88
C ASP A 283 13.62 -67.54 19.45
N VAL A 284 14.23 -66.74 20.32
CA VAL A 284 15.68 -66.48 20.53
C VAL A 284 16.52 -65.62 19.53
N THR A 285 16.92 -64.40 19.95
CA THR A 285 18.26 -63.98 20.48
C THR A 285 18.68 -62.53 20.17
N CYS A 286 19.10 -61.79 21.23
CA CYS A 286 20.10 -60.70 21.36
C CYS A 286 20.30 -59.65 20.23
N SER A 287 20.25 -58.32 20.44
CA SER A 287 20.99 -57.48 21.40
C SER A 287 20.69 -55.97 21.09
N PRO A 288 21.11 -54.99 21.91
CA PRO A 288 20.37 -53.72 22.09
C PRO A 288 21.00 -52.50 21.42
N SER A 289 20.15 -51.54 21.01
CA SER A 289 20.55 -50.13 20.90
C SER A 289 19.37 -49.17 21.16
N VAL A 290 19.31 -48.72 22.43
CA VAL A 290 19.26 -47.32 22.90
C VAL A 290 18.20 -46.37 22.32
N VAL A 291 17.45 -45.55 23.07
CA VAL A 291 17.04 -45.43 24.48
C VAL A 291 15.88 -44.40 24.41
N ASP A 292 14.70 -44.76 24.92
CA ASP A 292 13.62 -43.83 25.27
C ASP A 292 13.85 -43.32 26.69
N ILE A 293 13.69 -42.01 26.92
CA ILE A 293 13.51 -41.47 28.28
C ILE A 293 12.18 -40.73 28.37
N LEU A 294 11.25 -41.43 29.01
CA LEU A 294 10.00 -40.97 29.59
C LEU A 294 10.32 -40.37 30.98
N VAL A 295 9.82 -39.16 31.30
CA VAL A 295 9.75 -38.71 32.71
C VAL A 295 8.30 -38.49 33.09
N VAL A 296 7.89 -39.32 34.05
CA VAL A 296 6.57 -39.46 34.67
C VAL A 296 6.36 -38.32 35.68
N CYS A 297 5.23 -37.63 35.57
CA CYS A 297 4.79 -36.64 36.55
C CYS A 297 3.85 -37.31 37.59
N VAL A 298 4.28 -37.30 38.85
CA VAL A 298 3.59 -37.92 40.00
C VAL A 298 2.53 -36.95 40.54
N ARG A 299 1.28 -37.42 40.66
CA ARG A 299 0.18 -36.72 41.36
C ARG A 299 0.18 -37.08 42.86
N PRO A 300 -0.25 -36.17 43.75
CA PRO A 300 -0.81 -36.55 45.04
C PRO A 300 -2.35 -36.57 45.01
N THR A 301 -2.88 -37.47 45.82
CA THR A 301 -4.24 -37.99 45.94
C THR A 301 -5.19 -37.19 46.84
N ARG A 302 -6.46 -37.10 46.40
CA ARG A 302 -7.77 -37.15 47.10
C ARG A 302 -7.86 -36.85 48.62
N ARG A 303 -8.92 -36.11 49.02
CA ARG A 303 -10.20 -36.69 49.52
C ARG A 303 -11.30 -35.63 49.78
N LEU A 304 -12.54 -36.10 49.62
CA LEU A 304 -13.85 -35.45 49.73
C LEU A 304 -14.40 -35.36 51.16
N SER A 305 -15.36 -34.44 51.39
CA SER A 305 -16.68 -34.70 52.01
C SER A 305 -17.58 -33.45 51.83
N LEU A 306 -18.63 -33.46 51.00
CA LEU A 306 -20.03 -33.86 51.28
C LEU A 306 -20.74 -33.04 52.38
N ALA A 307 -21.54 -32.07 51.97
CA ALA A 307 -22.98 -31.96 52.22
C ALA A 307 -23.58 -30.96 51.21
#